data_AF-A0A2H5XB77-F1
#
_entry.id   AF-A0A2H5XB77-F1
#
_cell.length_a   1.000
_cell.length_b   1.000
_cell.length_c   1.000
_cell.angle_alpha   90.00
_cell.angle_beta   90.00
_cell.angle_gamma   90.00
#
_symmetry.space_group_name_H-M   'P 1'
#
loop_
_entity.id
_entity.type
_entity.pdbx_description
1 polymer ?
#
loop_
_entity_poly.entity_id
_entity_poly.type
_entity_poly.pdbx_seq_one_letter_code
_entity_poly.pdbx_strand_id
1 'polypeptide(L)'
;MCRLAVACWLGVLAAWGFSATPERAVIVISWDGGKPSVMRQLVQRGQLPTVQALMQEGTYTLTAQTIVPSSTLPSHASMLTGLRFERHGVNWNSYIPERGAVKATTVFELAKRAGLRTAMVFSKEKFKHFAKPNTVDVVEYVRGNAEKVAEVAVRVLTTQKPNLLFVHFHDPDSAGHAYGWGNEAKGVPPSDEFLAALRRCDEATGAIVRALKAARVWQTALVIVTADHGGHDRTHGTANPEDVYIPWIAAGGLAAKRGEIKQTVRTMDTAATALAALKVAVPPDWDGQPVSAALQDGSKVAMTNGVLPIVAEWRGVRCGVTKPQLRIVTNARDWSDLWRQVHRVVRPAPPVPSIDFTRYTVLAVFAGQKPTGGYTIRITRVTLQGQKAVVFVREEVPERGAFVTHALTQPFHIVAVPRVNANVQFIAQRICDQ
;
A
#
# COMPACT_ATOMS: atom_id res chain seq x y z
N MET A 1 51.15 0.77 -58.90
CA MET A 1 51.30 1.73 -57.78
C MET A 1 49.91 2.03 -57.23
N CYS A 2 49.52 1.33 -56.16
CA CYS A 2 48.21 1.42 -55.52
C CYS A 2 48.05 2.75 -54.75
N ARG A 3 46.97 3.47 -54.99
CA ARG A 3 46.53 4.62 -54.18
C ARG A 3 45.83 4.11 -52.92
N LEU A 4 46.41 4.35 -51.74
CA LEU A 4 45.71 4.18 -50.46
C LEU A 4 44.76 5.36 -50.22
N ALA A 5 43.48 5.07 -50.05
CA ALA A 5 42.50 6.00 -49.48
C ALA A 5 42.50 5.82 -47.96
N VAL A 6 42.82 6.89 -47.22
CA VAL A 6 42.69 6.93 -45.76
C VAL A 6 41.24 7.32 -45.43
N ALA A 7 40.46 6.36 -44.95
CA ALA A 7 39.13 6.60 -44.42
C ALA A 7 39.25 7.14 -42.99
N CYS A 8 38.92 8.42 -42.80
CA CYS A 8 38.84 9.08 -41.51
C CYS A 8 37.55 8.64 -40.79
N TRP A 9 37.66 7.77 -39.79
CA TRP A 9 36.55 7.41 -38.92
C TRP A 9 36.34 8.53 -37.88
N LEU A 10 35.38 9.42 -38.14
CA LEU A 10 34.83 10.32 -37.13
C LEU A 10 33.98 9.48 -36.15
N GLY A 11 34.58 9.11 -35.02
CA GLY A 11 33.87 8.53 -33.89
C GLY A 11 32.87 9.53 -33.34
N VAL A 12 31.58 9.26 -33.53
CA VAL A 12 30.51 9.94 -32.80
C VAL A 12 30.59 9.46 -31.35
N LEU A 13 31.25 10.25 -30.50
CA LEU A 13 31.08 10.18 -29.05
C LEU A 13 29.63 10.55 -28.75
N ALA A 14 28.79 9.54 -28.54
CA ALA A 14 27.48 9.74 -27.95
C ALA A 14 27.69 10.34 -26.54
N ALA A 15 27.50 11.64 -26.42
CA ALA A 15 27.37 12.29 -25.13
C ALA A 15 26.08 11.77 -24.49
N TRP A 16 26.21 10.98 -23.43
CA TRP A 16 25.07 10.54 -22.62
C TRP A 16 24.51 11.77 -21.90
N GLY A 17 23.45 12.31 -22.48
CA GLY A 17 22.82 13.56 -22.07
C GLY A 17 22.22 13.51 -20.66
N PHE A 18 22.30 14.68 -20.02
CA PHE A 18 21.54 15.17 -18.87
C PHE A 18 20.40 14.27 -18.36
N SER A 19 20.45 13.90 -17.08
CA SER A 19 19.32 13.27 -16.39
C SER A 19 18.09 14.17 -16.46
N ALA A 20 17.15 13.79 -17.32
CA ALA A 20 15.85 14.42 -17.46
C ALA A 20 15.14 14.50 -16.10
N THR A 21 14.35 15.56 -15.90
CA THR A 21 13.40 15.66 -14.79
C THR A 21 12.44 14.48 -14.85
N PRO A 22 12.08 13.86 -13.71
CA PRO A 22 11.18 12.72 -13.71
C PRO A 22 9.82 13.14 -14.27
N GLU A 23 9.26 12.30 -15.15
CA GLU A 23 7.94 12.51 -15.74
C GLU A 23 6.84 12.49 -14.67
N ARG A 24 7.04 11.71 -13.59
CA ARG A 24 6.19 11.65 -12.40
C ARG A 24 7.04 11.50 -11.15
N ALA A 25 6.71 12.27 -10.11
CA ALA A 25 7.36 12.19 -8.80
C ALA A 25 6.33 12.03 -7.67
N VAL A 26 6.64 11.24 -6.66
CA VAL A 26 5.87 11.11 -5.43
C VAL A 26 6.79 11.35 -4.24
N ILE A 27 6.39 12.27 -3.38
CA ILE A 27 7.10 12.63 -2.17
C ILE A 27 6.17 12.34 -0.99
N VAL A 28 6.52 11.36 -0.17
CA VAL A 28 5.80 11.03 1.06
C VAL A 28 6.57 11.63 2.23
N ILE A 29 5.95 12.55 2.96
CA ILE A 29 6.53 13.26 4.10
C ILE A 29 5.77 12.82 5.35
N SER A 30 6.43 12.06 6.23
CA SER A 30 5.87 11.57 7.48
C SER A 30 6.36 12.42 8.66
N TRP A 31 5.42 12.98 9.42
CA TRP A 31 5.66 13.67 10.68
C TRP A 31 5.35 12.69 11.81
N ASP A 32 6.38 12.06 12.36
CA ASP A 32 6.26 11.04 13.41
C ASP A 32 5.51 11.62 14.63
N GLY A 33 4.44 10.96 15.09
CA GLY A 33 3.60 11.47 16.18
C GLY A 33 2.82 12.76 15.85
N GLY A 34 2.64 13.09 14.57
CA GLY A 34 1.91 14.27 14.10
C GLY A 34 0.41 14.24 14.38
N LYS A 35 0.00 14.64 15.59
CA LYS A 35 -1.39 14.59 16.06
C LYS A 35 -2.34 15.51 15.25
N PRO A 36 -3.34 14.97 14.53
CA PRO A 36 -4.17 15.74 13.59
C PRO A 36 -5.03 16.82 14.25
N SER A 37 -5.55 16.56 15.45
CA SER A 37 -6.41 17.50 16.16
C SER A 37 -5.66 18.77 16.55
N VAL A 38 -4.40 18.64 16.98
CA VAL A 38 -3.51 19.77 17.26
C VAL A 38 -3.13 20.49 15.97
N MET A 39 -2.80 19.74 14.91
CA MET A 39 -2.54 20.34 13.59
C MET A 39 -3.74 21.16 13.09
N ARG A 40 -4.98 20.65 13.25
CA ARG A 40 -6.21 21.37 12.90
C ARG A 40 -6.29 22.73 13.61
N GLN A 41 -6.05 22.75 14.92
CA GLN A 41 -6.07 23.99 15.70
C GLN A 41 -5.00 24.97 15.25
N LEU A 42 -3.78 24.50 14.97
CA LEU A 42 -2.70 25.36 14.49
C LEU A 42 -2.97 25.91 13.09
N VAL A 43 -3.55 25.12 12.18
CA VAL A 43 -4.00 25.59 10.85
C VAL A 43 -5.07 26.68 10.99
N GLN A 44 -6.06 26.49 11.87
CA GLN A 44 -7.11 27.50 12.12
C GLN A 44 -6.54 28.81 12.66
N ARG A 45 -5.42 28.74 13.39
CA ARG A 45 -4.68 29.91 13.90
C ARG A 45 -3.64 30.47 12.92
N GLY A 46 -3.52 29.92 11.71
CA GLY A 46 -2.54 30.36 10.71
C GLY A 46 -1.08 30.02 11.06
N GLN A 47 -0.85 29.03 11.93
CA GLN A 47 0.49 28.68 12.44
C GLN A 47 1.14 27.50 11.71
N LEU A 48 0.43 26.85 10.79
CA LEU A 48 0.97 25.84 9.86
C LEU A 48 0.64 26.28 8.41
N PRO A 49 1.26 27.38 7.92
CA PRO A 49 0.90 27.97 6.64
C PRO A 49 1.15 27.04 5.45
N THR A 50 2.18 26.17 5.51
CA THR A 50 2.44 25.21 4.43
C THR A 50 1.34 24.17 4.37
N VAL A 51 1.02 23.53 5.49
CA VAL A 51 -0.08 22.56 5.60
C VAL A 51 -1.40 23.19 5.19
N GLN A 52 -1.69 24.41 5.62
CA GLN A 52 -2.89 25.15 5.23
C GLN A 52 -2.97 25.31 3.70
N ALA A 53 -1.88 25.73 3.04
CA ALA A 53 -1.82 25.85 1.59
C ALA A 53 -2.00 24.49 0.89
N LEU A 54 -1.36 23.42 1.38
CA LEU A 54 -1.51 22.06 0.83
C LEU A 54 -2.96 21.55 0.94
N MET A 55 -3.63 21.82 2.06
CA MET A 55 -5.04 21.47 2.27
C MET A 55 -5.99 22.25 1.34
N GLN A 56 -5.68 23.52 1.06
CA GLN A 56 -6.46 24.37 0.15
C GLN A 56 -6.24 24.04 -1.32
N GLU A 57 -4.99 23.75 -1.71
CA GLU A 57 -4.62 23.48 -3.10
C GLU A 57 -4.90 22.03 -3.53
N GLY A 58 -5.16 21.12 -2.59
CA GLY A 58 -5.26 19.68 -2.84
C GLY A 58 -6.49 19.03 -2.22
N THR A 59 -6.26 17.90 -1.56
CA THR A 59 -7.27 17.15 -0.83
C THR A 59 -6.69 16.58 0.46
N TYR A 60 -7.53 16.35 1.47
CA TYR A 60 -7.03 15.89 2.77
C TYR A 60 -8.08 15.18 3.60
N THR A 61 -7.65 14.39 4.57
CA THR A 61 -8.43 14.03 5.75
C THR A 61 -7.57 14.15 6.99
N LEU A 62 -8.16 14.53 8.12
CA LEU A 62 -7.51 14.55 9.43
C LEU A 62 -8.00 13.41 10.33
N THR A 63 -8.68 12.43 9.74
CA THR A 63 -9.22 11.23 10.40
C THR A 63 -8.76 9.94 9.70
N ALA A 64 -7.68 10.01 8.92
CA ALA A 64 -7.03 8.80 8.44
C ALA A 64 -6.56 7.97 9.65
N GLN A 65 -6.52 6.65 9.51
CA GLN A 65 -6.26 5.73 10.62
C GLN A 65 -4.94 5.00 10.43
N THR A 66 -4.13 4.95 11.49
CA THR A 66 -2.99 4.04 11.57
C THR A 66 -3.40 2.65 12.07
N ILE A 67 -2.42 1.77 12.27
CA ILE A 67 -2.61 0.45 12.87
C ILE A 67 -2.63 0.50 14.40
N VAL A 68 -3.07 -0.60 15.02
CA VAL A 68 -2.90 -0.86 16.46
C VAL A 68 -2.04 -2.12 16.62
N PRO A 69 -0.96 -2.08 17.41
CA PRO A 69 -0.44 -0.96 18.19
C PRO A 69 0.13 0.15 17.29
N SER A 70 -0.19 1.41 17.61
CA SER A 70 0.23 2.62 16.90
C SER A 70 1.68 2.99 17.21
N SER A 71 2.59 2.05 16.96
CA SER A 71 4.04 2.17 17.19
C SER A 71 4.77 2.54 15.91
N THR A 72 5.81 3.36 16.03
CA THR A 72 6.50 3.95 14.86
C THR A 72 6.90 2.96 13.77
N LEU A 73 7.76 1.97 14.06
CA LEU A 73 8.30 1.08 13.05
C LEU A 73 7.23 0.14 12.46
N PRO A 74 6.33 -0.47 13.26
CA PRO A 74 5.18 -1.19 12.73
C PRO A 74 4.26 -0.34 11.84
N SER A 75 3.91 0.87 12.26
CA SER A 75 3.04 1.76 11.49
C SER A 75 3.69 2.17 10.17
N HIS A 76 4.97 2.50 10.18
CA HIS A 76 5.73 2.78 8.95
C HIS A 76 5.90 1.54 8.06
N ALA A 77 6.01 0.34 8.63
CA ALA A 77 5.99 -0.89 7.85
C ALA A 77 4.64 -1.05 7.13
N SER A 78 3.53 -0.80 7.80
CA SER A 78 2.21 -0.78 7.14
C SER A 78 2.13 0.28 6.05
N MET A 79 2.60 1.51 6.34
CA MET A 79 2.62 2.63 5.40
C MET A 79 3.41 2.34 4.13
N LEU A 80 4.59 1.72 4.26
CA LEU A 80 5.54 1.52 3.16
C LEU A 80 5.40 0.16 2.46
N THR A 81 4.61 -0.78 3.01
CA THR A 81 4.35 -2.09 2.39
C THR A 81 2.92 -2.26 1.91
N GLY A 82 2.01 -1.37 2.27
CA GLY A 82 0.59 -1.52 1.94
C GLY A 82 -0.10 -2.70 2.66
N LEU A 83 0.56 -3.32 3.63
CA LEU A 83 0.03 -4.45 4.40
C LEU A 83 -0.39 -4.01 5.79
N ARG A 84 -1.35 -4.72 6.38
CA ARG A 84 -1.72 -4.55 7.79
C ARG A 84 -0.68 -5.16 8.75
N PHE A 85 -0.79 -4.80 10.02
CA PHE A 85 0.13 -5.20 11.09
C PHE A 85 0.43 -6.71 11.12
N GLU A 86 -0.61 -7.53 10.99
CA GLU A 86 -0.51 -8.99 11.07
C GLU A 86 0.19 -9.62 9.85
N ARG A 87 0.40 -8.85 8.77
CA ARG A 87 0.86 -9.37 7.47
C ARG A 87 2.27 -8.96 7.09
N HIS A 88 2.74 -7.78 7.50
CA HIS A 88 4.11 -7.35 7.16
C HIS A 88 5.18 -7.95 8.08
N GLY A 89 4.80 -8.51 9.24
CA GLY A 89 5.70 -9.24 10.14
C GLY A 89 6.67 -8.35 10.94
N VAL A 90 6.41 -7.04 11.03
CA VAL A 90 7.24 -6.08 11.80
C VAL A 90 6.55 -5.76 13.10
N ASN A 91 6.86 -6.54 14.13
CA ASN A 91 6.26 -6.47 15.47
C ASN A 91 7.20 -5.91 16.54
N TRP A 92 8.24 -5.19 16.14
CA TRP A 92 9.23 -4.56 17.02
C TRP A 92 9.38 -3.08 16.68
N ASN A 93 9.89 -2.27 17.61
CA ASN A 93 10.00 -0.81 17.44
C ASN A 93 11.42 -0.23 17.66
N SER A 94 12.43 -1.08 17.77
CA SER A 94 13.84 -0.70 17.93
C SER A 94 14.64 -0.99 16.66
N TYR A 95 15.83 -0.40 16.53
CA TYR A 95 16.77 -0.84 15.51
C TYR A 95 17.47 -2.11 16.01
N ILE A 96 17.36 -3.21 15.24
CA ILE A 96 17.93 -4.52 15.59
C ILE A 96 18.68 -5.05 14.35
N PRO A 97 19.95 -4.69 14.14
CA PRO A 97 20.70 -5.01 12.91
C PRO A 97 20.58 -6.46 12.43
N GLU A 98 20.53 -7.41 13.38
CA GLU A 98 20.47 -8.86 13.16
C GLU A 98 19.18 -9.28 12.43
N ARG A 99 18.10 -8.49 12.53
CA ARG A 99 16.86 -8.73 11.78
C ARG A 99 16.99 -8.39 10.29
N GLY A 100 18.01 -7.63 9.91
CA GLY A 100 18.23 -7.17 8.54
C GLY A 100 17.08 -6.33 8.02
N ALA A 101 16.94 -6.22 6.70
CA ALA A 101 15.84 -5.47 6.10
C ALA A 101 14.49 -6.21 6.25
N VAL A 102 13.38 -5.45 6.20
CA VAL A 102 12.02 -5.99 6.27
C VAL A 102 11.80 -7.04 5.16
N LYS A 103 11.12 -8.13 5.51
CA LYS A 103 10.89 -9.25 4.58
C LYS A 103 9.81 -8.95 3.56
N ALA A 104 8.76 -8.22 3.96
CA ALA A 104 7.67 -7.82 3.08
C ALA A 104 8.18 -6.98 1.88
N THR A 105 7.44 -7.07 0.77
CA THR A 105 7.64 -6.21 -0.40
C THR A 105 7.30 -4.77 -0.04
N THR A 106 8.22 -3.83 -0.32
CA THR A 106 8.00 -2.41 -0.06
C THR A 106 7.60 -1.67 -1.32
N VAL A 107 7.03 -0.48 -1.15
CA VAL A 107 6.75 0.48 -2.24
C VAL A 107 8.00 0.79 -3.06
N PHE A 108 9.18 0.87 -2.42
CA PHE A 108 10.45 1.09 -3.10
C PHE A 108 10.83 -0.07 -4.02
N GLU A 109 10.65 -1.31 -3.56
CA GLU A 109 10.92 -2.49 -4.37
C GLU A 109 10.07 -2.54 -5.64
N LEU A 110 8.80 -2.17 -5.55
CA LEU A 110 7.89 -2.12 -6.70
C LEU A 110 8.21 -0.97 -7.64
N ALA A 111 8.49 0.23 -7.11
CA ALA A 111 8.95 1.35 -7.92
C ALA A 111 10.25 1.01 -8.65
N LYS A 112 11.21 0.37 -7.95
CA LYS A 112 12.50 0.00 -8.52
C LYS A 112 12.38 -1.06 -9.61
N ARG A 113 11.52 -2.07 -9.43
CA ARG A 113 11.19 -3.06 -10.47
C ARG A 113 10.58 -2.44 -11.72
N ALA A 114 9.86 -1.32 -11.57
CA ALA A 114 9.33 -0.53 -12.68
C ALA A 114 10.39 0.42 -13.31
N GLY A 115 11.66 0.31 -12.93
CA GLY A 115 12.76 1.13 -13.47
C GLY A 115 12.83 2.54 -12.88
N LEU A 116 12.09 2.82 -11.81
CA LEU A 116 12.03 4.15 -11.19
C LEU A 116 13.16 4.35 -10.17
N ARG A 117 13.57 5.61 -10.01
CA ARG A 117 14.56 6.01 -8.99
C ARG A 117 13.89 6.22 -7.64
N THR A 118 14.53 5.74 -6.59
CA THR A 118 13.95 5.67 -5.24
C THR A 118 14.89 6.23 -4.19
N ALA A 119 14.37 6.97 -3.22
CA ALA A 119 15.16 7.57 -2.17
C ALA A 119 14.42 7.61 -0.83
N MET A 120 15.18 7.58 0.26
CA MET A 120 14.68 7.85 1.60
C MET A 120 15.63 8.74 2.38
N VAL A 121 15.06 9.73 3.07
CA VAL A 121 15.77 10.62 4.00
C VAL A 121 15.01 10.57 5.33
N PHE A 122 15.65 10.10 6.39
CA PHE A 122 14.95 9.82 7.65
C PHE A 122 15.81 10.10 8.87
N SER A 123 15.16 10.28 10.01
CA SER A 123 15.79 10.73 11.26
C SER A 123 15.70 9.74 12.43
N LYS A 124 15.04 8.59 12.26
CA LYS A 124 15.08 7.46 13.20
C LYS A 124 15.88 6.29 12.64
N GLU A 125 16.92 5.86 13.35
CA GLU A 125 17.88 4.85 12.86
C GLU A 125 17.23 3.53 12.44
N LYS A 126 16.15 3.12 13.12
CA LYS A 126 15.40 1.89 12.83
C LYS A 126 14.83 1.82 11.41
N PHE A 127 14.77 2.92 10.66
CA PHE A 127 14.30 2.92 9.28
C PHE A 127 15.32 2.35 8.30
N LYS A 128 16.56 2.11 8.74
CA LYS A 128 17.52 1.25 8.02
C LYS A 128 16.92 -0.11 7.67
N HIS A 129 15.93 -0.61 8.41
CA HIS A 129 15.19 -1.83 8.07
C HIS A 129 14.39 -1.73 6.76
N PHE A 130 13.97 -0.53 6.32
CA PHE A 130 13.25 -0.34 5.06
C PHE A 130 14.17 -0.22 3.84
N ALA A 131 15.46 0.05 4.06
CA ALA A 131 16.48 0.16 3.03
C ALA A 131 16.93 -1.23 2.54
N LYS A 132 16.06 -1.96 1.84
CA LYS A 132 16.42 -3.26 1.27
C LYS A 132 17.49 -3.06 0.18
N PRO A 133 18.53 -3.92 0.12
CA PRO A 133 19.54 -3.83 -0.93
C PRO A 133 18.93 -3.83 -2.32
N ASN A 134 19.45 -2.99 -3.21
CA ASN A 134 19.02 -2.82 -4.60
C ASN A 134 17.57 -2.34 -4.79
N THR A 135 16.87 -1.90 -3.74
CA THR A 135 15.51 -1.34 -3.87
C THR A 135 15.41 0.16 -3.59
N VAL A 136 16.42 0.74 -2.92
CA VAL A 136 16.48 2.17 -2.61
C VAL A 136 17.82 2.71 -3.11
N ASP A 137 17.79 3.64 -4.07
CA ASP A 137 19.00 4.18 -4.69
C ASP A 137 19.78 5.12 -3.75
N VAL A 138 19.06 5.86 -2.91
CA VAL A 138 19.63 6.84 -1.99
C VAL A 138 19.05 6.65 -0.61
N VAL A 139 19.91 6.41 0.38
CA VAL A 139 19.53 6.17 1.77
C VAL A 139 20.30 7.13 2.66
N GLU A 140 19.61 8.12 3.22
CA GLU A 140 20.20 9.17 4.05
C GLU A 140 19.60 9.12 5.46
N TYR A 141 20.40 8.68 6.43
CA TYR A 141 20.06 8.76 7.84
C TYR A 141 20.62 10.07 8.43
N VAL A 142 19.73 10.96 8.84
CA VAL A 142 20.08 12.29 9.34
C VAL A 142 19.87 12.36 10.84
N ARG A 143 20.96 12.57 11.58
CA ARG A 143 20.90 12.91 13.01
C ARG A 143 20.56 14.39 13.14
N GLY A 144 19.27 14.71 13.29
CA GLY A 144 18.83 16.09 13.41
C GLY A 144 17.32 16.25 13.31
N ASN A 145 16.89 17.49 13.56
CA ASN A 145 15.51 17.95 13.47
C ASN A 145 15.01 18.02 12.01
N ALA A 146 13.73 18.34 11.84
CA ALA A 146 13.07 18.43 10.54
C ALA A 146 13.78 19.35 9.54
N GLU A 147 14.39 20.44 10.00
CA GLU A 147 15.16 21.38 9.17
C GLU A 147 16.34 20.71 8.48
N LYS A 148 17.21 20.04 9.25
CA LYS A 148 18.36 19.29 8.70
C LYS A 148 17.91 18.16 7.76
N VAL A 149 16.82 17.47 8.10
CA VAL A 149 16.24 16.43 7.23
C VAL A 149 15.77 17.05 5.92
N ALA A 150 15.10 18.21 5.95
CA ALA A 150 14.64 18.91 4.76
C ALA A 150 15.78 19.42 3.88
N GLU A 151 16.87 19.94 4.46
CA GLU A 151 18.08 20.31 3.70
C GLU A 151 18.61 19.12 2.88
N VAL A 152 18.75 17.95 3.51
CA VAL A 152 19.18 16.72 2.83
C VAL A 152 18.16 16.27 1.80
N ALA A 153 16.86 16.31 2.12
CA ALA A 153 15.80 15.96 1.18
C ALA A 153 15.81 16.87 -0.06
N VAL A 154 16.01 18.17 0.11
CA VAL A 154 16.13 19.13 -1.01
C VAL A 154 17.38 18.83 -1.85
N ARG A 155 18.52 18.51 -1.23
CA ARG A 155 19.72 18.07 -1.96
C ARG A 155 19.45 16.80 -2.77
N VAL A 156 18.82 15.79 -2.17
CA VAL A 156 18.48 14.53 -2.85
C VAL A 156 17.51 14.79 -4.00
N LEU A 157 16.47 15.60 -3.80
CA LEU A 157 15.52 15.98 -4.84
C LEU A 157 16.20 16.63 -6.05
N THR A 158 17.11 17.56 -5.80
CA THR A 158 17.73 18.37 -6.86
C THR A 158 18.86 17.63 -7.59
N THR A 159 19.63 16.81 -6.87
CA THR A 159 20.80 16.11 -7.44
C THR A 159 20.46 14.71 -7.96
N GLN A 160 19.63 13.95 -7.24
CA GLN A 160 19.32 12.55 -7.56
C GLN A 160 17.99 12.40 -8.31
N LYS A 161 17.10 13.40 -8.20
CA LYS A 161 15.82 13.47 -8.93
C LYS A 161 15.03 12.14 -8.85
N PRO A 162 14.75 11.63 -7.64
CA PRO A 162 14.03 10.37 -7.48
C PRO A 162 12.58 10.50 -7.97
N ASN A 163 12.02 9.41 -8.50
CA ASN A 163 10.59 9.31 -8.76
C ASN A 163 9.82 9.08 -7.46
N LEU A 164 10.38 8.35 -6.49
CA LEU A 164 9.78 8.13 -5.18
C LEU A 164 10.75 8.57 -4.09
N LEU A 165 10.35 9.56 -3.30
CA LEU A 165 11.10 10.01 -2.12
C LEU A 165 10.24 9.86 -0.87
N PHE A 166 10.79 9.20 0.14
CA PHE A 166 10.24 9.21 1.49
C PHE A 166 11.07 10.12 2.39
N VAL A 167 10.40 10.99 3.14
CA VAL A 167 11.01 11.92 4.09
C VAL A 167 10.36 11.71 5.46
N HIS A 168 11.18 11.63 6.51
CA HIS A 168 10.70 11.41 7.87
C HIS A 168 11.25 12.41 8.87
N PHE A 169 10.35 13.09 9.58
CA PHE A 169 10.66 14.00 10.68
C PHE A 169 10.26 13.35 12.01
N HIS A 170 11.22 13.20 12.93
CA HIS A 170 10.99 12.58 14.24
C HIS A 170 10.48 13.57 15.31
N ASP A 171 10.46 14.86 14.98
CA ASP A 171 10.37 15.97 15.93
C ASP A 171 9.10 15.93 16.80
N PRO A 172 7.88 15.77 16.24
CA PRO A 172 6.67 15.82 17.04
C PRO A 172 6.61 14.66 18.03
N ASP A 173 7.00 13.45 17.63
CA ASP A 173 7.07 12.30 18.53
C ASP A 173 8.08 12.49 19.67
N SER A 174 9.27 13.01 19.34
CA SER A 174 10.30 13.26 20.35
C SER A 174 9.85 14.31 21.36
N ALA A 175 9.21 15.38 20.89
CA ALA A 175 8.62 16.40 21.77
C ALA A 175 7.43 15.86 22.56
N GLY A 176 6.59 15.01 21.95
CA GLY A 176 5.47 14.35 22.60
C GLY A 176 5.91 13.48 23.78
N HIS A 177 6.94 12.66 23.60
CA HIS A 177 7.49 11.86 24.70
C HIS A 177 8.14 12.72 25.79
N ALA A 178 8.85 13.78 25.40
CA ALA A 178 9.63 14.63 26.30
C ALA A 178 8.80 15.68 27.06
N TYR A 179 7.68 16.13 26.50
CA TYR A 179 6.90 17.27 27.02
C TYR A 179 5.40 17.03 26.99
N GLY A 180 4.88 16.33 25.99
CA GLY A 180 3.50 15.84 25.95
C GLY A 180 2.69 16.30 24.75
N TRP A 181 1.86 15.39 24.22
CA TRP A 181 0.88 15.60 23.14
C TRP A 181 -0.40 16.30 23.62
N GLY A 182 -0.55 16.48 24.93
CA GLY A 182 -1.84 16.81 25.55
C GLY A 182 -2.77 15.60 25.61
N ASN A 183 -3.94 15.78 26.19
CA ASN A 183 -4.96 14.74 26.32
C ASN A 183 -6.34 15.42 26.29
N GLU A 184 -7.04 15.28 25.17
CA GLU A 184 -8.32 15.95 24.94
C GLU A 184 -9.39 15.46 25.89
N ALA A 185 -9.42 14.15 26.17
CA ALA A 185 -10.38 13.56 27.09
C ALA A 185 -10.21 14.08 28.53
N LYS A 186 -8.99 14.50 28.91
CA LYS A 186 -8.68 15.10 30.22
C LYS A 186 -8.61 16.63 30.21
N GLY A 187 -8.83 17.28 29.06
CA GLY A 187 -8.66 18.73 28.93
C GLY A 187 -7.22 19.22 29.12
N VAL A 188 -6.22 18.35 28.94
CA VAL A 188 -4.80 18.72 29.05
C VAL A 188 -4.32 19.25 27.69
N PRO A 189 -3.83 20.49 27.59
CA PRO A 189 -3.33 21.03 26.33
C PRO A 189 -2.00 20.36 25.92
N PRO A 190 -1.66 20.36 24.61
CA PRO A 190 -0.31 20.01 24.16
C PRO A 190 0.74 20.97 24.71
N SER A 191 1.96 20.46 24.91
CA SER A 191 3.12 21.27 25.33
C SER A 191 3.56 22.27 24.25
N ASP A 192 4.14 23.40 24.65
CA ASP A 192 4.68 24.40 23.71
C ASP A 192 5.80 23.83 22.84
N GLU A 193 6.59 22.90 23.36
CA GLU A 193 7.63 22.19 22.63
C GLU A 193 7.04 21.30 21.53
N PHE A 194 5.93 20.61 21.81
CA PHE A 194 5.20 19.84 20.80
C PHE A 194 4.62 20.75 19.71
N LEU A 195 4.04 21.90 20.10
CA LEU A 195 3.56 22.89 19.15
C LEU A 195 4.70 23.45 18.28
N ALA A 196 5.85 23.75 18.88
CA ALA A 196 7.04 24.21 18.16
C ALA A 196 7.60 23.14 17.20
N ALA A 197 7.57 21.87 17.59
CA ALA A 197 7.95 20.75 16.71
C ALA A 197 7.07 20.67 15.46
N LEU A 198 5.74 20.81 15.61
CA LEU A 198 4.82 20.85 14.45
C LEU A 198 5.09 22.04 13.53
N ARG A 199 5.34 23.24 14.09
CA ARG A 199 5.70 24.43 13.28
C ARG A 199 7.00 24.22 12.51
N ARG A 200 8.00 23.58 13.14
CA ARG A 200 9.27 23.23 12.48
C ARG A 200 9.07 22.24 11.33
N CYS A 201 8.23 21.23 11.51
CA CYS A 201 7.88 20.29 10.45
C CYS A 201 7.12 20.97 9.29
N ASP A 202 6.27 21.95 9.58
CA ASP A 202 5.58 22.75 8.56
C ASP A 202 6.59 23.53 7.70
N GLU A 203 7.50 24.26 8.34
CA GLU A 203 8.54 25.03 7.65
C GLU A 203 9.46 24.14 6.80
N ALA A 204 9.89 23.01 7.36
CA ALA A 204 10.69 22.00 6.68
C ALA A 204 9.97 21.39 5.46
N THR A 205 8.68 21.09 5.60
CA THR A 205 7.81 20.66 4.50
C THR A 205 7.73 21.76 3.44
N GLY A 206 7.61 23.02 3.86
CA GLY A 206 7.58 24.19 2.97
C GLY A 206 8.86 24.33 2.14
N ALA A 207 10.03 24.06 2.73
CA ALA A 207 11.30 24.06 2.01
C ALA A 207 11.33 23.02 0.88
N ILE A 208 10.83 21.80 1.15
CA ILE A 208 10.71 20.73 0.16
C ILE A 208 9.75 21.12 -0.96
N VAL A 209 8.58 21.67 -0.63
CA VAL A 209 7.58 22.13 -1.60
C VAL A 209 8.14 23.25 -2.49
N ARG A 210 8.85 24.23 -1.90
CA ARG A 210 9.52 25.31 -2.66
C ARG A 210 10.56 24.74 -3.62
N ALA A 211 11.35 23.76 -3.20
CA ALA A 211 12.33 23.10 -4.07
C ALA A 211 11.67 22.37 -5.25
N LEU A 212 10.56 21.66 -5.02
CA LEU A 212 9.79 21.01 -6.10
C LEU A 212 9.23 22.03 -7.11
N LYS A 213 8.72 23.17 -6.63
CA LYS A 213 8.22 24.26 -7.47
C LYS A 213 9.36 24.90 -8.29
N ALA A 214 10.50 25.19 -7.64
CA ALA A 214 11.68 25.76 -8.29
C ALA A 214 12.27 24.81 -9.35
N ALA A 215 12.27 23.50 -9.09
CA ALA A 215 12.71 22.47 -10.02
C ALA A 215 11.69 22.18 -11.15
N ARG A 216 10.55 22.86 -11.18
CA ARG A 216 9.43 22.62 -12.13
C ARG A 216 8.91 21.17 -12.13
N VAL A 217 9.01 20.50 -10.98
CA VAL A 217 8.51 19.13 -10.77
C VAL A 217 7.11 19.16 -10.14
N TRP A 218 6.71 20.27 -9.52
CA TRP A 218 5.41 20.39 -8.84
C TRP A 218 4.21 19.99 -9.71
N GLN A 219 4.22 20.34 -11.00
CA GLN A 219 3.15 20.05 -11.96
C GLN A 219 2.98 18.55 -12.25
N THR A 220 4.02 17.75 -12.02
CA THR A 220 4.02 16.30 -12.21
C THR A 220 4.30 15.53 -10.91
N ALA A 221 4.16 16.21 -9.77
CA ALA A 221 4.37 15.64 -8.45
C ALA A 221 3.06 15.33 -7.73
N LEU A 222 3.09 14.29 -6.90
CA LEU A 222 2.20 14.10 -5.77
C LEU A 222 3.02 14.27 -4.49
N VAL A 223 2.65 15.21 -3.63
CA VAL A 223 3.17 15.31 -2.26
C VAL A 223 2.10 14.81 -1.31
N ILE A 224 2.46 13.81 -0.49
CA ILE A 224 1.62 13.29 0.59
C ILE A 224 2.25 13.68 1.92
N VAL A 225 1.56 14.45 2.75
CA VAL A 225 1.95 14.72 4.15
C VAL A 225 1.09 13.88 5.07
N THR A 226 1.70 13.08 5.92
CA THR A 226 1.01 12.16 6.83
C THR A 226 1.77 11.95 8.14
N ALA A 227 1.24 11.11 9.03
CA ALA A 227 1.92 10.65 10.24
C ALA A 227 1.71 9.13 10.38
N ASP A 228 2.47 8.53 11.27
CA ASP A 228 2.37 7.12 11.63
C ASP A 228 1.50 6.86 12.86
N HIS A 229 1.35 7.85 13.74
CA HIS A 229 0.43 7.86 14.87
C HIS A 229 0.20 9.30 15.38
N GLY A 230 -0.77 9.45 16.27
CA GLY A 230 -0.89 10.61 17.17
C GLY A 230 -0.32 10.29 18.56
N GLY A 231 -0.93 10.83 19.61
CA GLY A 231 -0.49 10.55 20.98
C GLY A 231 -1.37 11.23 22.03
N HIS A 232 -1.26 10.75 23.27
CA HIS A 232 -1.92 11.36 24.42
C HIS A 232 -1.01 11.35 25.64
N ASP A 233 -1.18 12.35 26.51
CA ASP A 233 -0.27 12.60 27.63
C ASP A 233 1.18 12.64 27.11
N ARG A 234 2.00 11.62 27.44
CA ARG A 234 3.39 11.47 26.96
C ARG A 234 3.64 10.08 26.34
N THR A 235 2.58 9.44 25.86
CA THR A 235 2.61 8.08 25.33
C THR A 235 1.76 7.95 24.07
N HIS A 236 1.96 6.84 23.38
CA HIS A 236 1.14 6.37 22.25
C HIS A 236 1.19 4.83 22.21
N GLY A 237 0.60 4.21 21.20
CA GLY A 237 0.61 2.76 21.00
C GLY A 237 -0.70 2.05 21.36
N THR A 238 -1.72 2.80 21.79
CA THR A 238 -3.01 2.25 22.20
C THR A 238 -4.07 2.34 21.09
N ALA A 239 -5.25 1.79 21.35
CA ALA A 239 -6.44 1.98 20.50
C ALA A 239 -7.15 3.33 20.76
N ASN A 240 -6.58 4.22 21.59
CA ASN A 240 -7.12 5.57 21.80
C ASN A 240 -7.22 6.29 20.44
N PRO A 241 -8.37 6.88 20.08
CA PRO A 241 -8.50 7.71 18.88
C PRO A 241 -7.41 8.79 18.73
N GLU A 242 -6.92 9.35 19.84
CA GLU A 242 -5.82 10.33 19.84
C GLU A 242 -4.48 9.74 19.35
N ASP A 243 -4.28 8.42 19.49
CA ASP A 243 -3.10 7.70 18.99
C ASP A 243 -3.30 7.21 17.55
N VAL A 244 -4.55 6.85 17.19
CA VAL A 244 -4.86 6.15 15.93
C VAL A 244 -5.10 7.11 14.77
N TYR A 245 -5.67 8.30 15.02
CA TYR A 245 -5.91 9.25 13.95
C TYR A 245 -4.62 9.95 13.50
N ILE A 246 -4.41 10.01 12.19
CA ILE A 246 -3.26 10.62 11.52
C ILE A 246 -3.75 11.60 10.42
N PRO A 247 -3.00 12.68 10.15
CA PRO A 247 -3.26 13.52 9.00
C PRO A 247 -2.95 12.72 7.73
N TRP A 248 -3.68 13.00 6.66
CA TRP A 248 -3.34 12.53 5.33
C TRP A 248 -3.74 13.61 4.33
N ILE A 249 -2.74 14.30 3.78
CA ILE A 249 -2.91 15.47 2.93
C ILE A 249 -2.18 15.21 1.62
N ALA A 250 -2.86 15.37 0.49
CA ALA A 250 -2.30 15.18 -0.84
C ALA A 250 -2.41 16.47 -1.66
N ALA A 251 -1.29 16.92 -2.23
CA ALA A 251 -1.20 18.12 -3.05
C ALA A 251 -0.15 17.95 -4.16
N GLY A 252 -0.05 18.93 -5.06
CA GLY A 252 0.78 18.85 -6.27
C GLY A 252 -0.04 18.66 -7.53
N GLY A 253 0.61 18.70 -8.69
CA GLY A 253 -0.05 18.62 -9.98
C GLY A 253 -0.72 17.28 -10.26
N LEU A 254 -0.29 16.19 -9.61
CA LEU A 254 -0.97 14.90 -9.69
C LEU A 254 -2.12 14.74 -8.69
N ALA A 255 -2.27 15.65 -7.72
CA ALA A 255 -3.31 15.57 -6.70
C ALA A 255 -4.66 16.11 -7.19
N ALA A 256 -5.74 15.51 -6.70
CA ALA A 256 -7.08 16.06 -6.88
C ALA A 256 -7.26 17.32 -6.02
N LYS A 257 -7.91 18.35 -6.58
CA LYS A 257 -8.28 19.58 -5.87
C LYS A 257 -9.72 19.49 -5.38
N ARG A 258 -9.96 18.72 -4.32
CA ARG A 258 -11.32 18.33 -3.88
C ARG A 258 -11.61 18.67 -2.42
N GLY A 259 -10.67 19.28 -1.70
CA GLY A 259 -10.87 19.56 -0.27
C GLY A 259 -10.93 18.27 0.55
N GLU A 260 -11.88 18.18 1.49
CA GLU A 260 -11.89 17.08 2.45
C GLU A 260 -12.31 15.72 1.84
N ILE A 261 -11.51 14.68 2.08
CA ILE A 261 -11.74 13.29 1.70
C ILE A 261 -12.73 12.67 2.68
N LYS A 262 -13.87 12.19 2.17
CA LYS A 262 -14.93 11.57 2.99
C LYS A 262 -14.79 10.05 3.15
N GLN A 263 -14.04 9.40 2.26
CA GLN A 263 -13.75 7.97 2.39
C GLN A 263 -12.79 7.71 3.55
N THR A 264 -12.88 6.53 4.16
CA THR A 264 -11.87 6.08 5.13
C THR A 264 -10.53 5.93 4.41
N VAL A 265 -9.49 6.54 4.99
CA VAL A 265 -8.10 6.40 4.57
C VAL A 265 -7.34 5.73 5.70
N ARG A 266 -6.47 4.78 5.36
CA ARG A 266 -5.62 4.07 6.32
C ARG A 266 -4.16 4.26 5.96
N THR A 267 -3.26 4.11 6.94
CA THR A 267 -1.82 4.30 6.72
C THR A 267 -1.27 3.47 5.56
N MET A 268 -1.74 2.22 5.40
CA MET A 268 -1.34 1.33 4.30
C MET A 268 -1.80 1.80 2.91
N ASP A 269 -2.80 2.67 2.82
CA ASP A 269 -3.26 3.24 1.54
C ASP A 269 -2.21 4.19 0.95
N THR A 270 -1.27 4.68 1.75
CA THR A 270 -0.19 5.60 1.32
C THR A 270 0.71 4.96 0.27
N ALA A 271 1.23 3.74 0.51
CA ALA A 271 2.05 3.04 -0.48
C ALA A 271 1.26 2.74 -1.76
N ALA A 272 0.01 2.27 -1.62
CA ALA A 272 -0.85 1.98 -2.77
C ALA A 272 -1.12 3.24 -3.62
N THR A 273 -1.35 4.38 -2.97
CA THR A 273 -1.54 5.68 -3.62
C THR A 273 -0.27 6.18 -4.29
N ALA A 274 0.89 5.98 -3.65
CA ALA A 274 2.18 6.35 -4.24
C ALA A 274 2.46 5.57 -5.53
N LEU A 275 2.28 4.24 -5.52
CA LEU A 275 2.41 3.43 -6.74
C LEU A 275 1.42 3.87 -7.82
N ALA A 276 0.19 4.17 -7.41
CA ALA A 276 -0.85 4.62 -8.32
C ALA A 276 -0.50 5.92 -9.06
N ALA A 277 0.00 6.90 -8.32
CA ALA A 277 0.46 8.16 -8.87
C ALA A 277 1.67 8.00 -9.79
N LEU A 278 2.53 7.01 -9.52
CA LEU A 278 3.67 6.63 -10.36
C LEU A 278 3.31 5.74 -11.55
N LYS A 279 2.03 5.37 -11.72
CA LYS A 279 1.57 4.39 -12.73
C LYS A 279 2.23 3.02 -12.59
N VAL A 280 2.60 2.64 -11.37
CA VAL A 280 3.10 1.31 -11.02
C VAL A 280 1.93 0.45 -10.53
N ALA A 281 1.93 -0.83 -10.89
CA ALA A 281 0.91 -1.78 -10.46
C ALA A 281 0.89 -1.92 -8.93
N VAL A 282 -0.29 -1.78 -8.33
CA VAL A 282 -0.50 -2.11 -6.91
C VAL A 282 -0.77 -3.62 -6.81
N PRO A 283 -0.04 -4.37 -5.97
CA PRO A 283 -0.30 -5.79 -5.79
C PRO A 283 -1.73 -6.04 -5.28
N PRO A 284 -2.49 -6.97 -5.88
CA PRO A 284 -3.88 -7.22 -5.52
C PRO A 284 -4.04 -7.83 -4.12
N ASP A 285 -2.96 -8.38 -3.57
CA ASP A 285 -2.90 -8.94 -2.23
C ASP A 285 -2.53 -7.91 -1.16
N TRP A 286 -2.24 -6.65 -1.51
CA TRP A 286 -2.07 -5.58 -0.52
C TRP A 286 -3.40 -5.25 0.18
N ASP A 287 -3.34 -4.96 1.49
CA ASP A 287 -4.52 -4.51 2.23
C ASP A 287 -4.86 -3.06 1.88
N GLY A 288 -3.84 -2.24 1.64
CA GLY A 288 -3.95 -0.84 1.28
C GLY A 288 -4.47 -0.67 -0.15
N GLN A 289 -5.36 0.29 -0.32
CA GLN A 289 -5.96 0.64 -1.60
C GLN A 289 -5.58 2.06 -1.99
N PRO A 290 -5.41 2.37 -3.28
CA PRO A 290 -5.19 3.75 -3.70
C PRO A 290 -6.33 4.66 -3.24
N VAL A 291 -5.98 5.79 -2.63
CA VAL A 291 -6.91 6.88 -2.30
C VAL A 291 -7.27 7.58 -3.61
N SER A 292 -8.14 6.97 -4.41
CA SER A 292 -8.49 7.47 -5.76
C SER A 292 -9.08 8.88 -5.74
N ALA A 293 -9.76 9.25 -4.65
CA ALA A 293 -10.26 10.60 -4.42
C ALA A 293 -9.15 11.66 -4.38
N ALA A 294 -7.89 11.26 -4.16
CA ALA A 294 -6.74 12.14 -4.05
C ALA A 294 -5.93 12.32 -5.33
N LEU A 295 -6.28 11.66 -6.43
CA LEU A 295 -5.54 11.74 -7.71
C LEU A 295 -6.34 12.52 -8.76
N GLN A 296 -5.68 13.43 -9.49
CA GLN A 296 -6.34 14.39 -10.40
C GLN A 296 -7.09 13.72 -11.56
N ASP A 297 -6.46 12.75 -12.22
CA ASP A 297 -7.04 11.90 -13.27
C ASP A 297 -8.03 10.86 -12.68
N GLY A 298 -8.37 11.03 -11.40
CA GLY A 298 -9.11 10.08 -10.59
C GLY A 298 -8.47 8.71 -10.61
N SER A 299 -7.14 8.60 -10.90
CA SER A 299 -6.57 7.38 -11.46
C SER A 299 -6.93 6.17 -10.62
N LYS A 300 -8.01 5.54 -11.07
CA LYS A 300 -7.97 4.19 -11.60
C LYS A 300 -6.62 4.07 -12.29
N VAL A 301 -5.59 3.74 -11.52
CA VAL A 301 -4.63 2.76 -12.01
C VAL A 301 -5.54 1.71 -12.59
N ALA A 302 -5.47 1.52 -13.91
CA ALA A 302 -5.93 0.26 -14.45
C ALA A 302 -5.34 -0.75 -13.48
N MET A 303 -6.17 -1.42 -12.66
CA MET A 303 -5.73 -2.55 -11.86
C MET A 303 -5.06 -3.42 -12.89
N THR A 304 -3.74 -3.34 -13.02
CA THR A 304 -2.99 -3.99 -14.09
C THR A 304 -2.90 -5.42 -13.63
N ASN A 305 -4.01 -6.10 -13.83
CA ASN A 305 -4.12 -7.26 -14.70
C ASN A 305 -5.60 -7.64 -14.86
N GLY A 306 -6.54 -6.71 -14.73
CA GLY A 306 -7.95 -7.05 -14.57
C GLY A 306 -8.25 -7.83 -13.29
N VAL A 307 -7.28 -8.01 -12.37
CA VAL A 307 -7.46 -8.95 -11.25
C VAL A 307 -8.62 -8.50 -10.37
N LEU A 308 -9.67 -9.32 -10.28
CA LEU A 308 -10.83 -9.07 -9.43
C LEU A 308 -10.52 -9.54 -8.00
N PRO A 309 -10.67 -8.68 -6.99
CA PRO A 309 -10.43 -9.04 -5.60
C PRO A 309 -11.44 -10.09 -5.14
N ILE A 310 -10.96 -11.05 -4.36
CA ILE A 310 -11.80 -12.02 -3.66
C ILE A 310 -12.31 -11.35 -2.38
N VAL A 311 -13.62 -11.09 -2.30
CA VAL A 311 -14.25 -10.39 -1.16
C VAL A 311 -14.82 -11.35 -0.11
N ALA A 312 -15.02 -12.61 -0.49
CA ALA A 312 -15.35 -13.70 0.42
C ALA A 312 -14.87 -15.03 -0.18
N GLU A 313 -14.48 -15.98 0.68
CA GLU A 313 -13.95 -17.28 0.29
C GLU A 313 -14.52 -18.39 1.17
N TRP A 314 -14.87 -19.52 0.55
CA TRP A 314 -15.24 -20.77 1.22
C TRP A 314 -14.55 -21.93 0.52
N ARG A 315 -13.90 -22.79 1.30
CA ARG A 315 -13.15 -23.93 0.76
C ARG A 315 -13.20 -25.12 1.69
N GLY A 316 -12.99 -26.30 1.14
CA GLY A 316 -12.92 -27.52 1.92
C GLY A 316 -12.53 -28.72 1.08
N VAL A 317 -12.33 -29.85 1.76
CA VAL A 317 -11.97 -31.14 1.14
C VAL A 317 -13.12 -32.16 1.18
N ARG A 318 -14.28 -31.79 1.73
CA ARG A 318 -15.47 -32.64 1.80
C ARG A 318 -16.68 -31.79 1.44
N CYS A 319 -17.40 -32.19 0.39
CA CYS A 319 -18.64 -31.56 -0.02
C CYS A 319 -19.55 -32.56 -0.73
N GLY A 320 -20.80 -32.17 -0.99
CA GLY A 320 -21.78 -33.00 -1.66
C GLY A 320 -21.57 -33.18 -3.16
N VAL A 321 -20.61 -32.48 -3.76
CA VAL A 321 -20.38 -32.49 -5.21
C VAL A 321 -19.37 -33.58 -5.55
N THR A 322 -19.83 -34.65 -6.20
CA THR A 322 -19.01 -35.83 -6.50
C THR A 322 -18.41 -35.83 -7.91
N LYS A 323 -18.94 -35.02 -8.84
CA LYS A 323 -18.39 -34.85 -10.19
C LYS A 323 -17.65 -33.51 -10.30
N PRO A 324 -16.53 -33.42 -11.04
CA PRO A 324 -15.87 -32.15 -11.30
C PRO A 324 -16.84 -31.17 -11.98
N GLN A 325 -16.91 -29.93 -11.48
CA GLN A 325 -17.75 -28.90 -12.08
C GLN A 325 -17.25 -27.50 -11.75
N LEU A 326 -17.62 -26.55 -12.62
CA LEU A 326 -17.38 -25.13 -12.48
C LEU A 326 -18.75 -24.43 -12.45
N ARG A 327 -18.95 -23.49 -11.53
CA ARG A 327 -20.23 -22.78 -11.38
C ARG A 327 -20.00 -21.29 -11.28
N ILE A 328 -20.86 -20.54 -11.96
CA ILE A 328 -20.97 -19.09 -11.87
C ILE A 328 -22.37 -18.82 -11.32
N VAL A 329 -22.46 -18.03 -10.26
CA VAL A 329 -23.71 -17.76 -9.55
C VAL A 329 -23.88 -16.25 -9.45
N THR A 330 -24.99 -15.76 -9.98
CA THR A 330 -25.27 -14.32 -10.15
C THR A 330 -26.57 -13.89 -9.48
N ASN A 331 -27.24 -14.77 -8.74
CA ASN A 331 -28.45 -14.48 -7.99
C ASN A 331 -28.54 -15.30 -6.69
N ALA A 332 -29.37 -14.85 -5.76
CA ALA A 332 -29.50 -15.43 -4.43
C ALA A 332 -30.11 -16.84 -4.41
N ARG A 333 -31.01 -17.16 -5.36
CA ARG A 333 -31.67 -18.46 -5.45
C ARG A 333 -30.65 -19.56 -5.77
N ASP A 334 -29.88 -19.36 -6.85
CA ASP A 334 -28.84 -20.28 -7.29
C ASP A 334 -27.74 -20.44 -6.24
N TRP A 335 -27.45 -19.37 -5.48
CA TRP A 335 -26.51 -19.42 -4.37
C TRP A 335 -26.99 -20.32 -3.24
N SER A 336 -28.26 -20.17 -2.86
CA SER A 336 -28.90 -20.99 -1.83
C SER A 336 -28.91 -22.48 -2.23
N ASP A 337 -29.24 -22.78 -3.50
CA ASP A 337 -29.23 -24.13 -4.04
C ASP A 337 -27.82 -24.74 -4.07
N LEU A 338 -26.84 -23.98 -4.57
CA LEU A 338 -25.44 -24.42 -4.58
C LEU A 338 -24.93 -24.67 -3.15
N TRP A 339 -25.22 -23.78 -2.20
CA TRP A 339 -24.78 -23.90 -0.82
C TRP A 339 -25.34 -25.17 -0.14
N ARG A 340 -26.62 -25.46 -0.34
CA ARG A 340 -27.27 -26.70 0.13
C ARG A 340 -26.62 -27.93 -0.50
N GLN A 341 -26.33 -27.89 -1.81
CA GLN A 341 -25.67 -29.00 -2.50
C GLN A 341 -24.27 -29.27 -1.94
N VAL A 342 -23.46 -28.21 -1.77
CA VAL A 342 -22.09 -28.29 -1.22
C VAL A 342 -22.11 -28.92 0.17
N HIS A 343 -23.05 -28.51 1.02
CA HIS A 343 -23.07 -28.93 2.42
C HIS A 343 -24.03 -30.08 2.73
N ARG A 344 -24.60 -30.77 1.72
CA ARG A 344 -25.57 -31.87 1.96
C ARG A 344 -25.03 -33.01 2.83
N VAL A 345 -23.71 -33.22 2.80
CA VAL A 345 -22.98 -34.25 3.54
C VAL A 345 -22.38 -33.75 4.87
N VAL A 346 -22.58 -32.48 5.20
CA VAL A 346 -22.11 -31.85 6.44
C VAL A 346 -23.29 -31.74 7.41
N ARG A 347 -23.08 -32.05 8.69
CA ARG A 347 -24.08 -31.96 9.76
C ARG A 347 -23.44 -31.36 11.03
N PRO A 348 -24.01 -30.29 11.62
CA PRO A 348 -25.12 -29.48 11.07
C PRO A 348 -24.68 -28.75 9.80
N ALA A 349 -25.62 -28.49 8.88
CA ALA A 349 -25.32 -27.71 7.69
C ALA A 349 -25.11 -26.23 8.09
N PRO A 350 -24.05 -25.56 7.60
CA PRO A 350 -23.84 -24.16 7.90
C PRO A 350 -24.91 -23.28 7.25
N PRO A 351 -25.28 -22.14 7.88
CA PRO A 351 -26.23 -21.20 7.31
C PRO A 351 -25.72 -20.65 5.96
N VAL A 352 -26.65 -20.34 5.05
CA VAL A 352 -26.32 -19.76 3.74
C VAL A 352 -25.80 -18.32 3.95
N PRO A 353 -24.58 -17.98 3.49
CA PRO A 353 -24.08 -16.61 3.60
C PRO A 353 -24.90 -15.62 2.77
N SER A 354 -25.16 -14.43 3.31
CA SER A 354 -25.79 -13.35 2.55
C SER A 354 -24.80 -12.72 1.58
N ILE A 355 -25.20 -12.56 0.31
CA ILE A 355 -24.39 -11.94 -0.75
C ILE A 355 -25.28 -10.98 -1.53
N ASP A 356 -24.83 -9.73 -1.68
CA ASP A 356 -25.48 -8.74 -2.53
C ASP A 356 -25.11 -8.99 -4.02
N PHE A 357 -25.99 -9.69 -4.73
CA PHE A 357 -25.81 -10.04 -6.14
C PHE A 357 -25.97 -8.85 -7.11
N THR A 358 -26.38 -7.67 -6.63
CA THR A 358 -26.26 -6.45 -7.44
C THR A 358 -24.81 -5.98 -7.53
N ARG A 359 -23.98 -6.34 -6.53
CA ARG A 359 -22.59 -5.90 -6.40
C ARG A 359 -21.56 -7.00 -6.62
N TYR A 360 -21.94 -8.27 -6.48
CA TYR A 360 -20.99 -9.39 -6.49
C TYR A 360 -21.43 -10.54 -7.41
N THR A 361 -20.47 -11.36 -7.78
CA THR A 361 -20.66 -12.63 -8.50
C THR A 361 -19.88 -13.72 -7.78
N VAL A 362 -20.49 -14.90 -7.66
CA VAL A 362 -19.88 -16.05 -7.01
C VAL A 362 -19.33 -17.00 -8.07
N LEU A 363 -18.09 -17.44 -7.87
CA LEU A 363 -17.37 -18.38 -8.72
C LEU A 363 -16.99 -19.59 -7.89
N ALA A 364 -17.32 -20.79 -8.35
CA ALA A 364 -17.08 -22.02 -7.62
C ALA A 364 -16.43 -23.09 -8.49
N VAL A 365 -15.42 -23.75 -7.95
CA VAL A 365 -14.71 -24.88 -8.58
C VAL A 365 -14.75 -26.10 -7.69
N PHE A 366 -15.01 -27.25 -8.29
CA PHE A 366 -15.14 -28.54 -7.62
C PHE A 366 -14.28 -29.57 -8.32
N ALA A 367 -13.40 -30.24 -7.59
CA ALA A 367 -12.49 -31.26 -8.14
C ALA A 367 -13.17 -32.62 -8.36
N GLY A 368 -14.42 -32.78 -7.88
CA GLY A 368 -15.12 -34.06 -7.80
C GLY A 368 -14.53 -34.98 -6.72
N GLN A 369 -14.99 -36.22 -6.70
CA GLN A 369 -14.52 -37.23 -5.75
C GLN A 369 -13.08 -37.66 -6.07
N LYS A 370 -12.24 -37.71 -5.03
CA LYS A 370 -10.86 -38.18 -5.07
C LYS A 370 -10.68 -39.39 -4.15
N PRO A 371 -9.77 -40.32 -4.49
CA PRO A 371 -9.62 -41.60 -3.79
C PRO A 371 -9.00 -41.46 -2.39
N THR A 372 -8.21 -40.41 -2.15
CA THR A 372 -7.51 -40.15 -0.89
C THR A 372 -7.59 -38.67 -0.51
N GLY A 373 -7.04 -38.32 0.65
CA GLY A 373 -6.70 -36.94 0.99
C GLY A 373 -5.48 -36.42 0.24
N GLY A 374 -5.19 -35.13 0.46
CA GLY A 374 -4.05 -34.42 -0.15
C GLY A 374 -4.35 -33.75 -1.50
N TYR A 375 -5.49 -34.06 -2.13
CA TYR A 375 -5.95 -33.32 -3.31
C TYR A 375 -6.50 -31.95 -2.92
N THR A 376 -6.16 -30.91 -3.68
CA THR A 376 -6.74 -29.57 -3.52
C THR A 376 -7.16 -28.98 -4.86
N ILE A 377 -8.14 -28.08 -4.82
CA ILE A 377 -8.48 -27.21 -5.94
C ILE A 377 -8.63 -25.78 -5.42
N ARG A 378 -8.06 -24.82 -6.15
CA ARG A 378 -8.02 -23.42 -5.74
C ARG A 378 -8.24 -22.51 -6.93
N ILE A 379 -9.18 -21.58 -6.82
CA ILE A 379 -9.14 -20.34 -7.60
C ILE A 379 -7.96 -19.53 -7.06
N THR A 380 -6.93 -19.33 -7.87
CA THR A 380 -5.71 -18.60 -7.46
C THR A 380 -5.78 -17.13 -7.83
N ARG A 381 -6.52 -16.81 -8.90
CA ARG A 381 -6.65 -15.46 -9.43
C ARG A 381 -7.87 -15.36 -10.33
N VAL A 382 -8.58 -14.23 -10.29
CA VAL A 382 -9.64 -13.91 -11.25
C VAL A 382 -9.22 -12.64 -11.97
N THR A 383 -9.28 -12.56 -13.30
CA THR A 383 -8.85 -11.38 -14.07
C THR A 383 -9.89 -10.94 -15.10
N LEU A 384 -10.10 -9.65 -15.27
CA LEU A 384 -10.97 -9.03 -16.24
C LEU A 384 -10.14 -8.58 -17.44
N GLN A 385 -10.27 -9.30 -18.55
CA GLN A 385 -9.65 -9.01 -19.82
C GLN A 385 -10.72 -8.41 -20.75
N GLY A 386 -10.81 -7.08 -20.82
CA GLY A 386 -11.89 -6.39 -21.54
C GLY A 386 -13.27 -6.68 -20.92
N GLN A 387 -14.19 -7.26 -21.70
CA GLN A 387 -15.51 -7.72 -21.22
C GLN A 387 -15.53 -9.22 -20.85
N LYS A 388 -14.38 -9.81 -20.50
CA LYS A 388 -14.26 -11.23 -20.17
C LYS A 388 -13.59 -11.43 -18.82
N ALA A 389 -14.18 -12.22 -17.94
CA ALA A 389 -13.54 -12.63 -16.69
C ALA A 389 -12.83 -13.97 -16.91
N VAL A 390 -11.56 -14.08 -16.53
CA VAL A 390 -10.71 -15.27 -16.65
C VAL A 390 -10.33 -15.73 -15.26
N VAL A 391 -10.77 -16.93 -14.88
CA VAL A 391 -10.59 -17.53 -13.57
C VAL A 391 -9.48 -18.55 -13.65
N PHE A 392 -8.35 -18.27 -13.01
CA PHE A 392 -7.22 -19.19 -12.90
C PHE A 392 -7.47 -20.16 -11.75
N VAL A 393 -7.42 -21.45 -12.08
CA VAL A 393 -7.69 -22.55 -11.15
C VAL A 393 -6.45 -23.43 -11.10
N ARG A 394 -5.97 -23.72 -9.90
CA ARG A 394 -4.90 -24.68 -9.65
C ARG A 394 -5.48 -25.91 -8.98
N GLU A 395 -5.20 -27.08 -9.54
CA GLU A 395 -5.46 -28.38 -8.90
C GLU A 395 -4.14 -29.00 -8.47
N GLU A 396 -4.04 -29.38 -7.20
CA GLU A 396 -2.88 -30.07 -6.64
C GLU A 396 -3.23 -31.54 -6.41
N VAL A 397 -2.33 -32.40 -6.85
CA VAL A 397 -2.42 -33.85 -6.70
C VAL A 397 -1.31 -34.27 -5.74
N PRO A 398 -1.58 -35.16 -4.77
CA PRO A 398 -0.53 -35.70 -3.92
C PRO A 398 0.60 -36.34 -4.73
N GLU A 399 1.84 -36.11 -4.32
CA GLU A 399 3.01 -36.78 -4.89
C GLU A 399 2.90 -38.31 -4.78
N ARG A 400 3.55 -39.01 -5.70
CA ARG A 400 3.56 -40.47 -5.70
C ARG A 400 4.29 -40.99 -4.47
N GLY A 401 3.58 -41.70 -3.60
CA GLY A 401 4.16 -42.25 -2.36
C GLY A 401 4.07 -41.32 -1.16
N ALA A 402 3.45 -40.14 -1.30
CA ALA A 402 3.16 -39.28 -0.17
C ALA A 402 2.27 -39.98 0.86
N PHE A 403 2.54 -39.76 2.15
CA PHE A 403 1.67 -40.19 3.23
C PHE A 403 0.37 -39.38 3.19
N VAL A 404 -0.70 -40.00 2.69
CA VAL A 404 -2.03 -39.40 2.55
C VAL A 404 -3.05 -40.09 3.43
N THR A 405 -4.13 -39.39 3.76
CA THR A 405 -5.27 -40.01 4.45
C THR A 405 -6.05 -40.91 3.49
N HIS A 406 -6.36 -42.13 3.90
CA HIS A 406 -7.15 -43.10 3.12
C HIS A 406 -8.66 -42.84 3.26
N ALA A 407 -9.09 -41.66 2.83
CA ALA A 407 -10.50 -41.27 2.85
C ALA A 407 -10.89 -40.59 1.54
N LEU A 408 -12.11 -40.87 1.06
CA LEU A 408 -12.67 -40.20 -0.09
C LEU A 408 -12.85 -38.71 0.21
N THR A 409 -12.32 -37.85 -0.66
CA THR A 409 -12.44 -36.39 -0.54
C THR A 409 -13.18 -35.79 -1.74
N GLN A 410 -13.77 -34.61 -1.57
CA GLN A 410 -14.37 -33.80 -2.62
C GLN A 410 -13.90 -32.34 -2.48
N PRO A 411 -12.68 -32.01 -2.93
CA PRO A 411 -12.13 -30.65 -2.82
C PRO A 411 -12.98 -29.61 -3.57
N PHE A 412 -13.19 -28.47 -2.92
CA PHE A 412 -13.87 -27.32 -3.52
C PHE A 412 -13.28 -25.98 -3.06
N HIS A 413 -13.47 -24.96 -3.90
CA HIS A 413 -13.18 -23.56 -3.58
C HIS A 413 -14.24 -22.66 -4.23
N ILE A 414 -14.89 -21.83 -3.43
CA ILE A 414 -15.91 -20.86 -3.82
C ILE A 414 -15.42 -19.48 -3.41
N VAL A 415 -15.50 -18.50 -4.30
CA VAL A 415 -15.15 -17.11 -4.04
C VAL A 415 -16.27 -16.17 -4.46
N ALA A 416 -16.45 -15.07 -3.75
CA ALA A 416 -17.20 -13.92 -4.22
C ALA A 416 -16.23 -12.86 -4.75
N VAL A 417 -16.53 -12.28 -5.91
CA VAL A 417 -15.76 -11.20 -6.54
C VAL A 417 -16.71 -10.07 -6.94
N PRO A 418 -16.23 -8.84 -7.19
CA PRO A 418 -17.04 -7.76 -7.77
C PRO A 418 -17.83 -8.23 -8.99
N ARG A 419 -19.04 -7.68 -9.17
CA ARG A 419 -20.00 -8.10 -10.20
C ARG A 419 -19.32 -8.16 -11.57
N VAL A 420 -19.40 -9.33 -12.21
CA VAL A 420 -18.99 -9.51 -13.60
C VAL A 420 -20.22 -9.66 -14.49
N ASN A 421 -20.42 -8.72 -15.41
CA ASN A 421 -21.44 -8.77 -16.46
C ASN A 421 -20.91 -9.43 -17.76
N ALA A 422 -19.71 -9.98 -17.66
CA ALA A 422 -18.84 -10.48 -18.71
C ALA A 422 -18.97 -12.00 -18.92
N ASN A 423 -18.56 -12.50 -20.09
CA ASN A 423 -18.33 -13.92 -20.30
C ASN A 423 -17.22 -14.41 -19.34
N VAL A 424 -17.49 -15.46 -18.56
CA VAL A 424 -16.51 -16.03 -17.62
C VAL A 424 -15.85 -17.25 -18.25
N GLN A 425 -14.51 -17.30 -18.29
CA GLN A 425 -13.72 -18.44 -18.71
C GLN A 425 -12.89 -18.95 -17.54
N PHE A 426 -12.85 -20.27 -17.35
CA PHE A 426 -11.93 -20.89 -16.40
C PHE A 426 -10.71 -21.45 -17.13
N ILE A 427 -9.52 -21.21 -16.58
CA ILE A 427 -8.25 -21.79 -17.03
C ILE A 427 -7.74 -22.65 -15.88
N ALA A 428 -7.76 -23.97 -16.06
CA ALA A 428 -7.29 -24.92 -15.07
C ALA A 428 -5.85 -25.35 -15.38
N GLN A 429 -4.98 -25.24 -14.39
CA GLN A 429 -3.64 -25.80 -14.39
C GLN A 429 -3.58 -26.92 -13.35
N ARG A 430 -3.16 -28.10 -13.79
CA ARG A 430 -2.93 -29.25 -12.92
C ARG A 430 -1.44 -29.36 -12.66
N ILE A 431 -1.04 -29.35 -11.40
CA ILE A 431 0.36 -29.52 -11.01
C ILE A 431 0.49 -30.90 -10.36
N CYS A 432 1.29 -31.74 -11.01
CA CYS A 432 1.84 -32.94 -10.42
C CYS A 432 3.29 -32.59 -10.11
N ASP A 433 3.62 -32.36 -8.84
CA ASP A 433 5.03 -32.30 -8.46
C ASP A 433 5.61 -33.71 -8.69
N GLN A 434 6.69 -33.78 -9.46
CA GLN A 434 7.28 -35.03 -9.98
C GLN A 434 7.87 -35.90 -8.88
#